data_AF-A0AAF0UFY0-F1
#
_entry.id   AF-A0AAF0UFY0-F1
#
_cell.length_a   1.000
_cell.length_b   1.000
_cell.length_c   1.000
_cell.angle_alpha   90.00
_cell.angle_beta   90.00
_cell.angle_gamma   90.00
#
_symmetry.space_group_name_H-M   'P 1'
#
loop_
_entity.id
_entity.type
_entity.pdbx_description
1 polymer ?
#
loop_
_entity_poly.entity_id
_entity_poly.type
_entity_poly.pdbx_seq_one_letter_code
_entity_poly.pdbx_strand_id
1 'polypeptide(L)' 'MSSFSNSSMASVDEGRYCRCGNEALLKTSWTQLNPGHRFFTCRISKKMGGCDYFL' A
#
# COMPACT_ATOMS: atom_id res chain seq x y z
N MET A 1 11.70 -18.49 23.19
CA MET A 1 11.79 -17.16 22.55
C MET A 1 12.64 -17.35 21.31
N SER A 2 12.00 -17.59 20.17
CA SER A 2 12.72 -17.98 18.94
C SER A 2 13.00 -16.73 18.13
N SER A 3 14.25 -16.27 18.18
CA SER A 3 14.78 -15.22 17.31
C SER A 3 14.92 -15.77 15.89
N PHE A 4 14.10 -15.28 14.95
CA PHE A 4 14.29 -15.57 13.53
C PHE A 4 14.98 -14.38 12.87
N SER A 5 16.21 -14.64 12.43
CA SER A 5 17.10 -13.71 11.75
C SER A 5 16.52 -13.22 10.43
N ASN A 6 16.71 -11.93 10.22
CA ASN A 6 16.19 -11.10 9.15
C ASN A 6 16.99 -11.30 7.85
N SER A 7 16.37 -11.78 6.77
CA SER A 7 16.71 -11.41 5.37
C SER A 7 15.84 -12.15 4.34
N SER A 8 15.43 -11.42 3.29
CA SER A 8 14.84 -11.88 2.01
C SER A 8 13.34 -12.28 1.94
N MET A 9 12.43 -11.50 2.52
CA MET A 9 11.02 -11.41 2.03
C MET A 9 10.64 -10.00 1.55
N ALA A 10 11.64 -9.15 1.26
CA ALA A 10 11.39 -7.74 0.93
C ALA A 10 10.94 -7.47 -0.52
N SER A 11 10.67 -8.49 -1.35
CA SER A 11 10.47 -8.30 -2.79
C SER A 11 9.19 -8.89 -3.38
N VAL A 12 8.24 -9.37 -2.56
CA VAL A 12 6.92 -9.87 -3.05
C VAL A 12 5.73 -9.10 -2.45
N ASP A 13 6.00 -8.17 -1.53
CA ASP A 13 4.99 -7.39 -0.80
C ASP A 13 5.01 -5.89 -1.17
N GLU A 14 5.72 -5.50 -2.24
CA GLU A 14 5.79 -4.10 -2.66
C GLU A 14 4.42 -3.65 -3.16
N GLY A 15 3.62 -3.04 -2.29
CA GLY A 15 2.26 -2.58 -2.60
C GLY A 15 1.13 -3.25 -1.85
N ARG A 16 1.36 -4.38 -1.16
CA ARG A 16 0.25 -5.19 -0.64
C ARG A 16 -0.30 -4.65 0.67
N TYR A 17 0.52 -4.10 1.57
CA TYR A 17 0.06 -3.56 2.86
C TYR A 17 0.42 -2.08 3.01
N CYS A 18 -0.53 -1.33 3.59
CA CYS A 18 -0.31 0.06 3.99
C CYS A 18 0.31 0.15 5.41
N ARG A 19 0.70 1.36 5.83
CA ARG A 19 1.26 1.61 7.17
C ARG A 19 0.31 1.31 8.35
N CYS A 20 -0.98 1.14 8.08
CA CYS A 20 -1.94 0.69 9.09
C CYS A 20 -1.94 -0.84 9.29
N GLY A 21 -1.13 -1.60 8.54
CA GLY A 21 -1.13 -3.07 8.54
C GLY A 21 -2.27 -3.71 7.74
N ASN A 22 -3.10 -2.91 7.06
CA ASN A 22 -4.20 -3.38 6.23
C ASN A 22 -3.76 -3.54 4.77
N GLU A 23 -4.42 -4.46 4.05
CA GLU A 23 -4.21 -4.63 2.61
C GLU A 23 -4.54 -3.32 1.86
N ALA A 24 -3.58 -2.86 1.06
CA ALA A 24 -3.71 -1.64 0.28
C ALA A 24 -4.68 -1.85 -0.89
N LEU A 25 -5.39 -0.79 -1.23
CA LEU A 25 -6.40 -0.80 -2.27
C LEU A 25 -5.80 -0.29 -3.59
N LEU A 26 -5.85 -1.12 -4.62
CA LEU A 26 -5.44 -0.78 -5.98
C LEU A 26 -6.49 0.12 -6.64
N LYS A 27 -6.09 1.32 -7.07
CA LYS A 27 -6.91 2.29 -7.78
C LYS A 27 -6.36 2.52 -9.18
N THR A 28 -7.23 3.02 -10.05
CA THR A 28 -6.88 3.48 -11.39
C THR A 28 -7.20 4.97 -11.49
N SER A 29 -6.23 5.78 -11.91
CA SER A 29 -6.46 7.19 -12.24
C SER A 29 -7.15 7.28 -13.59
N TRP A 30 -8.24 8.04 -13.63
CA TRP A 30 -8.98 8.36 -14.85
C TRP A 30 -8.88 9.84 -15.20
N THR A 31 -7.90 10.54 -14.62
CA THR A 31 -7.63 11.94 -14.94
C THR A 31 -7.00 12.04 -16.32
N GLN A 32 -7.22 13.16 -17.02
CA GLN A 32 -6.63 13.40 -18.35
C GLN A 32 -5.09 13.41 -18.33
N LEU A 33 -4.50 13.86 -17.22
CA LEU A 33 -3.05 13.93 -17.04
C LEU A 33 -2.40 12.56 -16.76
N ASN A 34 -3.16 11.62 -16.17
CA ASN A 34 -2.64 10.30 -15.79
C ASN A 34 -3.68 9.18 -16.09
N PRO A 35 -4.09 8.99 -17.35
CA PRO A 35 -5.12 8.01 -17.69
C PRO A 35 -4.57 6.58 -17.55
N GLY A 36 -5.33 5.71 -16.89
CA GLY A 36 -4.98 4.28 -16.76
C GLY A 36 -3.85 3.97 -15.77
N HIS A 37 -3.24 4.98 -15.14
CA HIS A 37 -2.19 4.77 -14.15
C HIS A 37 -2.75 4.08 -12.90
N ARG A 38 -2.15 2.97 -12.49
CA ARG A 38 -2.58 2.17 -11.34
C ARG A 38 -1.66 2.45 -10.16
N PHE A 39 -2.26 2.61 -8.98
CA PHE A 39 -1.54 2.93 -7.75
C PHE A 39 -2.24 2.31 -6.54
N PHE A 40 -1.49 1.97 -5.51
CA PHE A 40 -2.01 1.45 -4.25
C PHE A 40 -2.23 2.57 -3.24
N THR A 41 -3.30 2.48 -2.45
CA THR A 41 -3.61 3.45 -1.39
C THR A 41 -4.05 2.77 -0.10
N CYS A 42 -3.96 3.47 1.03
CA CYS A 42 -4.63 3.00 2.23
C CYS A 42 -6.14 2.85 1.98
N ARG A 43 -6.72 1.71 2.38
CA ARG A 43 -8.16 1.46 2.30
C ARG A 43 -8.94 2.38 3.26
N ILE A 44 -8.36 2.72 4.40
CA ILE A 44 -8.97 3.63 5.37
C ILE A 44 -8.71 5.06 4.91
N SER A 45 -9.75 5.89 4.85
CA SER A 45 -9.59 7.30 4.47
C SER A 45 -8.85 8.09 5.56
N LYS A 46 -8.09 9.13 5.18
CA LYS A 46 -7.44 10.03 6.16
C LYS A 46 -8.42 10.61 7.20
N LYS A 47 -9.66 10.93 6.78
CA LYS A 47 -10.71 11.44 7.68
C LYS A 47 -11.13 10.44 8.76
N MET A 48 -10.90 9.14 8.52
CA MET A 48 -11.20 8.04 9.44
C MET A 48 -9.93 7.50 10.13
N GLY A 49 -8.82 8.25 10.12
CA GLY A 49 -7.57 7.82 10.75
C GLY A 49 -6.68 6.93 9.87
N GLY A 50 -6.96 6.83 8.57
CA GLY A 50 -6.11 6.10 7.63
C GLY A 50 -4.78 6.81 7.35
N CYS A 51 -3.75 6.04 7.01
CA CYS A 51 -2.44 6.57 6.65
C CYS A 51 -2.39 7.15 5.23
N ASP A 52 -1.31 7.86 4.93
CA ASP A 52 -0.96 8.47 3.65
C ASP A 52 -0.20 7.52 2.71
N TYR A 53 -0.48 6.22 2.80
CA TYR A 53 0.14 5.24 1.92
C TYR A 53 -0.24 5.47 0.45
N PHE A 54 0.77 5.54 -0.41
CA PHE A 54 0.69 5.70 -1.86
C PHE A 54 1.88 4.98 -2.50
N LEU A 55 1.64 4.07 -3.44
CA LEU A 55 2.65 3.37 -4.23
C LEU A 55 2.21 3.29 -5.69
#